data_AF-A0A3B4ADF8-F1
#
_entry.id   AF-A0A3B4ADF8-F1
#
_cell.length_a   1.000
_cell.length_b   1.000
_cell.length_c   1.000
_cell.angle_alpha   90.00
_cell.angle_beta   90.00
_cell.angle_gamma   90.00
#
_symmetry.space_group_name_H-M   'P 1'
#
loop_
_entity.id
_entity.type
_entity.pdbx_description
1 polymer ?
#
loop_
_entity_poly.entity_id
_entity_poly.type
_entity_poly.pdbx_seq_one_letter_code
_entity_poly.pdbx_strand_id
1 'polypeptide(L)'
;MDSCDVNRAGRYGFLGFLKNAWNKEPVIVVSCGIGLLATVLPFVSPITKYAGKINAAVPFNYPVPVRDDGNMPDIPAHPMEPKGNNLEWLKNF
;
A
#
# COMPACT_ATOMS: atom_id res chain seq x y z
N MET A 1 -11.17 18.54 39.96
CA MET A 1 -11.97 18.31 38.74
C MET A 1 -13.41 18.53 39.15
N ASP A 2 -13.93 19.73 38.86
CA ASP A 2 -15.23 20.14 39.37
C ASP A 2 -16.35 19.55 38.50
N SER A 3 -17.38 19.03 39.17
CA SER A 3 -18.50 18.29 38.59
C SER A 3 -19.32 19.06 37.53
N CYS A 4 -19.02 20.34 37.29
CA CYS A 4 -19.65 21.17 36.25
C CYS A 4 -19.11 20.93 34.83
N ASP A 5 -17.88 20.45 34.64
CA ASP A 5 -17.33 20.23 33.29
C ASP A 5 -17.81 18.92 32.63
N VAL A 6 -18.19 17.92 33.44
CA VAL A 6 -18.79 16.66 32.96
C VAL A 6 -20.12 16.92 32.23
N ASN A 7 -20.90 17.91 32.67
CA ASN A 7 -22.20 18.25 32.07
C ASN A 7 -22.09 19.04 30.74
N ARG A 8 -20.91 19.56 30.39
CA ARG A 8 -20.65 20.18 29.07
C ARG A 8 -20.04 19.20 28.07
N ALA A 9 -19.35 18.16 28.55
CA ALA A 9 -18.76 17.10 27.74
C ALA A 9 -19.79 16.27 26.95
N GLY A 10 -21.05 16.19 27.41
CA GLY A 10 -22.13 15.48 26.71
C GLY A 10 -22.65 16.15 25.43
N ARG A 11 -22.23 17.40 25.12
CA ARG A 11 -22.69 18.15 23.92
C ARG A 11 -21.73 18.09 22.72
N TYR A 12 -20.55 17.53 22.90
CA TYR A 12 -19.56 17.38 21.83
C TYR A 12 -19.09 15.93 21.87
N GLY A 13 -19.65 15.06 21.03
CA GLY A 13 -19.41 13.60 21.03
C GLY A 13 -17.96 13.20 20.74
N PHE A 14 -17.73 12.30 19.78
CA PHE A 14 -16.38 11.79 19.46
C PHE A 14 -15.33 12.91 19.22
N LEU A 15 -15.75 14.05 18.64
CA LEU A 15 -14.90 15.23 18.42
C LEU A 15 -14.40 15.90 19.72
N GLY A 16 -15.21 15.93 20.79
CA GLY A 16 -14.81 16.49 22.08
C GLY A 16 -13.78 15.60 22.78
N PHE A 17 -13.98 14.28 22.69
CA PHE A 17 -13.01 13.29 23.18
C PHE A 17 -11.67 13.42 22.46
N LEU A 18 -11.67 13.48 21.12
CA LEU A 18 -10.44 13.53 20.33
C LEU A 18 -9.63 14.80 20.60
N LYS A 19 -10.29 15.96 20.76
CA LYS A 19 -9.63 17.22 21.12
C LYS A 19 -9.00 17.16 22.52
N ASN A 20 -9.69 16.53 23.48
CA ASN A 20 -9.13 16.33 24.82
C ASN A 20 -7.96 15.33 24.83
N ALA A 21 -8.06 14.22 24.09
CA ALA A 21 -7.00 13.23 23.97
C ALA A 21 -5.75 13.80 23.28
N TRP A 22 -5.93 14.64 22.25
CA TRP A 22 -4.82 15.34 21.58
C TRP A 22 -4.06 16.28 22.52
N ASN A 23 -4.75 16.97 23.43
CA ASN A 23 -4.12 17.90 24.38
C ASN A 23 -3.44 17.19 25.55
N LYS A 24 -3.93 16.02 25.97
CA LYS A 24 -3.39 15.29 27.13
C LYS A 24 -2.31 14.28 26.75
N GLU A 25 -2.55 13.50 25.69
CA GLU A 25 -1.71 12.37 25.29
C GLU A 25 -1.47 12.38 23.77
N PRO A 26 -0.81 13.43 23.23
CA PRO A 26 -0.64 13.60 21.79
C PRO A 26 0.10 12.44 21.14
N VAL A 27 1.07 11.84 21.84
CA VAL A 27 1.86 10.71 21.33
C VAL A 27 1.00 9.49 21.03
N ILE A 28 0.03 9.19 21.90
CA ILE A 28 -0.87 8.03 21.72
C ILE A 28 -1.86 8.30 20.58
N VAL A 29 -2.39 9.51 20.47
CA VAL A 29 -3.32 9.85 19.38
C VAL A 29 -2.61 9.81 18.02
N VAL A 30 -1.39 10.32 17.93
CA VAL A 30 -0.59 10.27 16.69
C VAL A 30 -0.20 8.83 16.34
N SER A 31 0.23 8.01 17.31
CA SER A 31 0.61 6.62 17.03
C SER A 31 -0.57 5.79 16.53
N CYS A 32 -1.73 5.92 17.16
CA CYS A 32 -2.97 5.28 16.68
C CYS A 32 -3.36 5.80 15.29
N GLY A 33 -3.27 7.11 15.05
CA GLY A 33 -3.58 7.71 13.75
C GLY A 33 -2.69 7.18 12.62
N ILE A 34 -1.37 7.13 12.85
CA ILE A 34 -0.40 6.57 11.89
C ILE A 34 -0.66 5.08 11.66
N GLY A 35 -0.93 4.30 12.72
CA GLY A 35 -1.21 2.87 12.59
C GLY A 35 -2.45 2.58 11.74
N LEU A 36 -3.53 3.36 11.94
CA LEU A 36 -4.74 3.24 11.13
C LEU A 36 -4.49 3.65 9.68
N LEU A 37 -3.79 4.78 9.46
CA LEU A 37 -3.44 5.23 8.11
C LEU A 37 -2.59 4.20 7.38
N ALA A 38 -1.54 3.67 8.01
CA ALA A 38 -0.65 2.67 7.41
C ALA A 38 -1.39 1.38 7.03
N THR A 39 -2.46 1.03 7.77
CA THR A 39 -3.28 -0.15 7.47
C THR A 39 -4.22 0.11 6.30
N VAL A 40 -4.83 1.30 6.22
CA VAL A 40 -5.85 1.62 5.21
C VAL A 40 -5.22 2.04 3.87
N LEU A 41 -4.12 2.78 3.88
CA LEU A 41 -3.48 3.35 2.69
C LEU A 41 -3.13 2.31 1.60
N PRO A 42 -2.58 1.12 1.92
CA PRO A 42 -2.25 0.13 0.90
C PRO A 42 -3.45 -0.34 0.09
N PHE A 43 -4.65 -0.38 0.67
CA PHE A 43 -5.88 -0.81 0.00
C PHE A 43 -6.48 0.25 -0.92
N VAL A 44 -6.27 1.54 -0.60
CA VAL A 44 -6.81 2.66 -1.39
C VAL A 44 -5.81 3.14 -2.44
N SER A 45 -4.51 2.94 -2.20
CA SER A 45 -3.46 3.47 -3.07
C SER A 45 -3.35 2.70 -4.39
N PRO A 46 -3.44 3.37 -5.56
CA PRO A 46 -3.18 2.74 -6.85
C PRO A 46 -1.71 2.35 -7.04
N ILE A 47 -0.80 2.91 -6.22
CA ILE A 47 0.65 2.67 -6.30
C ILE A 47 1.01 1.28 -5.76
N THR A 48 0.25 0.74 -4.80
CA THR A 48 0.52 -0.57 -4.18
C THR A 48 0.64 -1.70 -5.21
N LYS A 49 -0.13 -1.62 -6.32
CA LYS A 49 -0.07 -2.57 -7.42
C LYS A 49 1.33 -2.64 -8.07
N TYR A 50 2.00 -1.50 -8.20
CA TYR A 50 3.32 -1.42 -8.83
C TYR A 50 4.42 -1.99 -7.93
N ALA A 51 4.30 -1.87 -6.60
CA ALA A 51 5.24 -2.52 -5.68
C ALA A 51 5.28 -4.04 -5.88
N GLY A 52 4.11 -4.69 -6.00
CA GLY A 52 4.02 -6.12 -6.31
C GLY A 52 4.57 -6.46 -7.70
N LYS A 53 4.27 -5.65 -8.71
CA LYS A 53 4.81 -5.83 -10.07
C LYS A 53 6.34 -5.72 -10.13
N ILE A 54 6.94 -4.77 -9.41
CA ILE A 54 8.40 -4.60 -9.35
C ILE A 54 9.03 -5.86 -8.74
N ASN A 55 8.51 -6.33 -7.60
CA ASN A 55 9.03 -7.52 -6.94
C ASN A 55 8.96 -8.78 -7.81
N ALA A 56 7.90 -8.93 -8.60
CA ALA A 56 7.76 -10.05 -9.53
C ALA A 56 8.65 -9.92 -10.78
N ALA A 57 9.02 -8.71 -11.17
CA ALA A 57 9.83 -8.45 -12.35
C ALA A 57 11.34 -8.65 -12.12
N VAL A 58 11.80 -8.70 -10.86
CA VAL A 58 13.23 -8.87 -10.53
C VAL A 58 13.63 -10.36 -10.62
N PRO A 59 14.51 -10.74 -11.56
CA PRO A 59 14.93 -12.12 -11.72
C PRO A 59 16.08 -12.44 -10.74
N PHE A 60 15.75 -12.96 -9.56
CA PHE A 60 16.78 -13.46 -8.62
C PHE A 60 17.39 -14.79 -9.06
N ASN A 61 16.63 -15.59 -9.80
CA ASN A 61 17.08 -16.85 -10.39
C ASN A 61 17.22 -16.69 -11.90
N TYR A 62 18.14 -17.46 -12.49
CA TYR A 62 18.28 -17.50 -13.94
C TYR A 62 17.01 -18.08 -14.60
N PRO A 63 16.37 -17.37 -15.54
CA PRO A 63 15.16 -17.87 -16.20
C PRO A 63 15.54 -18.97 -17.22
N VAL A 64 15.28 -20.22 -16.86
CA VAL A 64 15.57 -21.39 -17.70
C VAL A 64 14.64 -21.39 -18.92
N PRO A 65 15.15 -21.45 -20.16
CA PRO A 65 14.33 -21.54 -21.36
C PRO A 65 13.47 -22.80 -21.39
N VAL A 66 12.24 -22.65 -21.87
CA VAL A 66 11.31 -23.77 -22.09
C VAL A 66 11.66 -24.48 -23.39
N ARG A 67 11.49 -25.80 -23.44
CA ARG A 67 11.66 -26.58 -24.66
C ARG A 67 10.46 -26.36 -25.59
N ASP A 68 10.72 -25.94 -26.81
CA ASP A 68 9.69 -25.71 -27.83
C ASP A 68 9.04 -27.04 -28.27
N ASP A 69 7.71 -27.10 -28.25
CA ASP A 69 6.88 -28.21 -28.74
C ASP A 69 6.20 -27.90 -30.09
N GLY A 70 6.43 -26.70 -30.64
CA GLY A 70 5.85 -26.21 -31.89
C GLY A 70 4.52 -25.46 -31.71
N ASN A 71 3.97 -25.34 -30.50
CA ASN A 71 2.69 -24.68 -30.23
C ASN A 71 2.71 -23.78 -28.97
N MET A 72 3.74 -22.93 -28.86
CA MET A 72 3.89 -21.94 -27.77
C MET A 72 3.85 -20.49 -28.28
N PRO A 73 2.66 -19.94 -28.65
CA PRO A 73 2.57 -18.62 -29.28
C PRO A 73 2.92 -17.46 -28.35
N ASP A 74 2.81 -17.65 -27.03
CA ASP A 74 3.01 -16.68 -25.95
C ASP A 74 4.46 -16.61 -25.43
N ILE A 75 5.26 -17.67 -25.66
CA ILE A 75 6.66 -17.73 -25.22
C ILE A 75 7.56 -17.09 -26.30
N PRO A 76 8.40 -16.10 -25.94
CA PRO A 76 9.34 -15.51 -26.90
C PRO A 76 10.49 -16.49 -27.21
N ALA A 77 10.90 -16.58 -28.47
CA ALA A 77 12.09 -17.35 -28.85
C ALA A 77 13.39 -16.58 -28.59
N HIS A 78 13.32 -15.25 -28.50
CA HIS A 78 14.45 -14.37 -28.20
C HIS A 78 14.06 -13.22 -27.25
N PRO A 79 14.96 -12.74 -26.35
CA PRO A 79 14.64 -11.67 -25.39
C PRO A 79 14.19 -10.34 -25.98
N MET A 80 14.54 -10.05 -27.23
CA MET A 80 14.19 -8.80 -27.92
C MET A 80 12.85 -8.88 -28.67
N GLU A 81 12.18 -10.03 -28.65
CA GLU A 81 10.85 -10.14 -29.25
C GLU A 81 9.83 -9.28 -28.50
N PRO A 82 8.81 -8.76 -29.20
CA PRO A 82 7.73 -7.98 -28.56
C PRO A 82 6.80 -8.85 -27.69
N LYS A 83 7.01 -10.16 -27.64
CA LYS A 83 6.21 -11.11 -26.87
C LYS A 83 6.68 -11.19 -25.42
N GLY A 84 5.75 -11.51 -24.52
CA GLY A 84 6.03 -11.66 -23.09
C GLY A 84 5.94 -10.35 -22.30
N ASN A 85 6.43 -10.39 -21.06
CA ASN A 85 6.31 -9.27 -20.12
C ASN A 85 7.34 -8.18 -20.43
N ASN A 86 6.88 -7.01 -20.85
CA ASN A 86 7.73 -5.83 -21.01
C ASN A 86 7.79 -4.96 -19.73
N LEU A 87 8.86 -4.19 -19.60
CA LEU A 87 9.11 -3.29 -18.47
C LEU A 87 8.95 -1.81 -18.85
N GLU A 88 8.26 -1.50 -19.95
CA GLU A 88 8.05 -0.11 -20.39
C GLU A 88 7.30 0.72 -19.36
N TRP A 89 6.34 0.12 -18.64
CA TRP A 89 5.65 0.78 -17.53
C TRP A 89 6.58 1.18 -16.37
N LEU A 90 7.69 0.46 -16.17
CA LEU A 90 8.66 0.74 -15.11
C LEU A 90 9.67 1.81 -15.57
N LYS A 91 10.04 1.81 -16.86
CA LYS A 91 10.89 2.86 -17.44
C LYS A 91 10.23 4.23 -17.45
N ASN A 92 8.91 4.26 -17.61
CA ASN A 92 8.09 5.46 -17.68
C ASN A 92 7.38 5.78 -16.34
N PHE A 93 7.84 5.18 -15.24
CA PHE A 93 7.23 5.33 -13.91
C PHE A 93 7.50 6.71 -13.30
#